data_AF-A0A8C0JXG7-F1
#
_entry.id   AF-A0A8C0JXG7-F1
#
_cell.length_a   1.000
_cell.length_b   1.000
_cell.length_c   1.000
_cell.angle_alpha   90.00
_cell.angle_beta   90.00
_cell.angle_gamma   90.00
#
_symmetry.space_group_name_H-M   'P 1'
#
loop_
_entity.id
_entity.type
_entity.pdbx_description
1 polymer ?
#
loop_
_entity_poly.entity_id
_entity_poly.type
_entity_poly.pdbx_seq_one_letter_code
_entity_poly.pdbx_strand_id
1 'polypeptide(L)'
;IPLLLSPAMAGGIFAINRHYFNEIGQYDKGMDLWGAENLELSLRIWMCGGQLFIIPCSRVGHISKQRFSNQPELVKAMTYNNLRLVHVWLDEYKEQFFLHQPGLKSVAYGNISERVELRKRLGCKSFQWYLDNVFPELETSKGSL
;
A
#
# COMPACT_ATOMS: atom_id res chain seq x y z
N ILE A 1 -6.92 -26.68 6.03
CA ILE A 1 -7.65 -25.40 5.94
C ILE A 1 -6.93 -24.54 4.92
N PRO A 2 -7.57 -24.10 3.83
CA PRO A 2 -6.88 -23.33 2.80
C PRO A 2 -6.54 -21.92 3.29
N LEU A 3 -5.35 -21.44 2.94
CA LEU A 3 -4.96 -20.05 3.08
C LEU A 3 -5.68 -19.24 2.00
N LEU A 4 -6.25 -18.08 2.35
CA LEU A 4 -6.91 -17.20 1.39
C LEU A 4 -5.94 -16.10 0.99
N LEU A 5 -5.66 -15.95 -0.30
CA LEU A 5 -4.86 -14.84 -0.81
C LEU A 5 -5.63 -13.53 -0.63
N SER A 6 -4.91 -12.46 -0.28
CA SER A 6 -5.49 -11.12 -0.18
C SER A 6 -4.63 -10.12 -0.96
N PRO A 7 -5.21 -9.31 -1.86
CA PRO A 7 -4.45 -8.30 -2.60
C PRO A 7 -3.86 -7.22 -1.67
N ALA A 8 -4.58 -6.89 -0.60
CA ALA A 8 -4.13 -5.95 0.41
C ALA A 8 -4.48 -6.41 1.84
N MET A 9 -3.70 -5.94 2.81
CA MET A 9 -4.02 -6.11 4.23
C MET A 9 -4.77 -4.90 4.78
N ALA A 10 -5.63 -5.13 5.77
CA ALA A 10 -6.34 -4.05 6.47
C ALA A 10 -5.38 -3.13 7.26
N GLY A 11 -4.22 -3.64 7.70
CA GLY A 11 -3.24 -2.90 8.47
C GLY A 11 -2.91 -3.61 9.79
N GLY A 12 -3.00 -2.89 10.90
CA GLY A 12 -2.42 -3.17 12.23
C GLY A 12 -2.60 -4.55 12.91
N ILE A 13 -3.13 -5.57 12.23
CA ILE A 13 -3.17 -6.96 12.69
C ILE A 13 -2.61 -7.86 11.57
N PHE A 14 -1.34 -8.20 11.66
CA PHE A 14 -0.67 -9.16 10.77
C PHE A 14 0.53 -9.79 11.48
N ALA A 15 1.04 -10.90 10.92
CA ALA A 15 2.29 -11.50 11.34
C ALA A 15 3.23 -11.58 10.15
N ILE A 16 4.51 -11.29 10.37
CA ILE A 16 5.55 -11.32 9.34
C ILE A 16 6.85 -11.85 9.94
N ASN A 17 7.62 -12.62 9.16
CA ASN A 17 8.96 -13.02 9.59
C ASN A 17 9.85 -11.78 9.73
N ARG A 18 10.56 -11.66 10.86
CA ARG A 18 11.40 -10.49 11.17
C ARG A 18 12.53 -10.26 10.17
N HIS A 19 13.19 -11.33 9.70
CA HIS A 19 14.27 -11.24 8.73
C HIS A 19 13.72 -10.73 7.40
N TYR A 20 12.66 -11.37 6.92
CA TYR A 20 11.97 -10.95 5.69
C TYR A 20 11.51 -9.49 5.77
N PHE A 21 10.90 -9.05 6.88
CA PHE A 21 10.48 -7.66 7.09
C PHE A 21 11.66 -6.67 6.99
N ASN A 22 12.83 -7.04 7.51
CA ASN A 22 14.04 -6.23 7.37
C ASN A 22 14.57 -6.21 5.94
N GLU A 23 14.61 -7.36 5.26
CA GLU A 23 15.10 -7.51 3.89
C GLU A 23 14.27 -6.69 2.90
N ILE A 24 12.94 -6.74 3.02
CA ILE A 24 12.07 -5.94 2.16
C ILE A 24 12.06 -4.45 2.54
N GLY A 25 12.80 -4.03 3.56
CA GLY A 25 13.05 -2.62 3.87
C GLY A 25 12.12 -1.97 4.89
N GLN A 26 11.51 -2.75 5.80
CA GLN A 26 10.65 -2.28 6.91
C GLN A 26 9.52 -1.36 6.44
N TYR A 27 9.00 -0.46 7.27
CA TYR A 27 8.11 0.61 6.81
C TYR A 27 8.89 1.77 6.17
N ASP A 28 8.22 2.55 5.33
CA ASP A 28 8.75 3.83 4.86
C ASP A 28 8.85 4.81 6.04
N LYS A 29 10.07 5.04 6.51
CA LYS A 29 10.36 5.97 7.62
C LYS A 29 9.98 7.42 7.33
N GLY A 30 9.75 7.75 6.06
CA GLY A 30 9.27 9.06 5.67
C GLY A 30 7.77 9.24 5.83
N MET A 31 6.98 8.18 6.08
CA MET A 31 5.55 8.33 6.36
C MET A 31 5.30 8.97 7.73
N ASP A 32 4.24 9.76 7.81
CA ASP A 32 3.85 10.54 8.98
C ASP A 32 2.58 9.97 9.64
N LEU A 33 2.49 10.08 10.97
CA LEU A 33 1.37 9.64 11.80
C LEU A 33 0.73 8.30 11.40
N TRP A 34 -0.33 8.33 10.59
CA TRP A 34 -1.15 7.17 10.25
C TRP A 34 -1.70 7.26 8.82
N GLY A 35 -1.75 6.10 8.14
CA GLY A 35 -2.47 5.90 6.89
C GLY A 35 -1.56 5.54 5.73
N ALA A 36 -2.09 4.72 4.82
CA ALA A 36 -1.46 4.20 3.61
C ALA A 36 -0.28 3.23 3.82
N GLU A 37 0.24 3.06 5.03
CA GLU A 37 1.34 2.15 5.32
C GLU A 37 0.96 0.68 5.05
N ASN A 38 -0.30 0.33 5.30
CA ASN A 38 -0.84 -0.99 5.05
C ASN A 38 -0.89 -1.30 3.55
N LEU A 39 -1.27 -0.33 2.72
CA LEU A 39 -1.33 -0.50 1.27
C LEU A 39 0.08 -0.49 0.66
N GLU A 40 0.98 0.39 1.11
CA GLU A 40 2.37 0.43 0.66
C GLU A 40 3.07 -0.91 0.90
N LEU A 41 2.97 -1.44 2.12
CA LEU A 41 3.55 -2.72 2.46
C LEU A 41 2.89 -3.86 1.68
N SER A 42 1.58 -3.78 1.41
CA SER A 42 0.88 -4.81 0.63
C SER A 42 1.38 -4.87 -0.82
N LEU A 43 1.46 -3.72 -1.48
CA LEU A 43 1.98 -3.62 -2.85
C LEU A 43 3.43 -4.11 -2.90
N ARG A 44 4.26 -3.67 -1.95
CA ARG A 44 5.64 -4.10 -1.86
C ARG A 44 5.78 -5.61 -1.67
N ILE A 45 5.05 -6.21 -0.74
CA ILE A 45 5.10 -7.66 -0.52
C ILE A 45 4.79 -8.40 -1.82
N TRP A 46 3.70 -8.06 -2.49
CA TRP A 46 3.29 -8.74 -3.72
C TRP A 46 4.26 -8.51 -4.88
N MET A 47 4.60 -7.25 -5.15
CA MET A 47 5.43 -6.89 -6.29
C MET A 47 6.89 -7.33 -6.11
N CYS A 48 7.34 -7.56 -4.88
CA CYS A 48 8.72 -7.96 -4.59
C CYS A 48 8.85 -9.46 -4.21
N GLY A 49 7.88 -10.30 -4.59
CA GLY A 49 8.00 -11.76 -4.55
C GLY A 49 7.46 -12.45 -3.30
N GLY A 50 6.84 -11.72 -2.38
CA GLY A 50 6.09 -12.28 -1.27
C GLY A 50 4.61 -12.49 -1.58
N GLN A 51 3.86 -12.91 -0.57
CA GLN A 51 2.43 -13.17 -0.66
C GLN A 51 1.72 -12.73 0.63
N LEU A 52 0.46 -12.34 0.50
CA LEU A 52 -0.40 -11.97 1.62
C LEU A 52 -1.55 -12.96 1.76
N PHE A 53 -1.76 -13.39 3.01
CA PHE A 53 -2.79 -14.37 3.34
C PHE A 53 -3.69 -13.89 4.48
N ILE A 54 -4.98 -14.18 4.35
CA ILE A 54 -5.92 -14.20 5.46
C ILE A 54 -5.97 -15.63 6.01
N ILE A 55 -5.88 -15.77 7.34
CA ILE A 55 -5.90 -17.06 8.04
C ILE A 55 -7.24 -17.20 8.77
N PRO A 56 -8.24 -17.92 8.22
CA PRO A 56 -9.60 -17.95 8.79
C PRO A 56 -9.68 -18.50 10.22
N CYS A 57 -8.70 -19.32 10.62
CA CYS A 57 -8.60 -19.88 11.96
C CYS A 57 -7.99 -18.92 12.99
N SER A 58 -7.28 -17.87 12.56
CA SER A 58 -6.73 -16.85 13.46
C SER A 58 -7.72 -15.70 13.59
N ARG A 59 -8.37 -15.59 14.74
CA ARG A 59 -9.41 -14.58 14.99
C ARG A 59 -8.94 -13.57 16.03
N VAL A 60 -8.89 -12.30 15.63
CA VAL A 60 -8.55 -11.17 16.51
C VAL A 60 -9.67 -10.13 16.39
N GLY A 61 -10.27 -9.75 17.51
CA GLY A 61 -11.28 -8.69 17.54
C GLY A 61 -10.63 -7.31 17.47
N HIS A 62 -11.14 -6.43 16.61
CA HIS A 62 -10.73 -5.03 16.51
C HIS A 62 -11.92 -4.10 16.79
N ILE A 63 -11.77 -3.16 17.72
CA ILE A 63 -12.80 -2.16 18.03
C ILE A 63 -12.52 -0.90 17.22
N SER A 64 -13.28 -0.70 16.15
CA SER A 64 -13.16 0.48 15.30
C SER A 64 -13.74 1.71 16.00
N LYS A 65 -12.89 2.69 16.31
CA LYS A 65 -13.31 3.99 16.85
C LYS A 65 -13.68 4.94 15.70
N GLN A 66 -14.86 5.56 15.75
CA GLN A 66 -15.22 6.66 14.83
C GLN A 66 -14.53 7.97 15.26
N ARG A 67 -13.31 8.27 14.80
CA ARG A 67 -12.60 9.52 15.16
C ARG A 67 -11.69 10.17 14.10
N PHE A 68 -11.86 9.85 12.81
CA PHE A 68 -10.95 10.36 11.78
C PHE A 68 -11.33 11.71 11.17
N SER A 69 -12.62 12.06 11.10
CA SER A 69 -13.07 13.23 10.32
C SER A 69 -12.72 14.61 10.90
N ASN A 70 -12.37 14.69 12.18
CA ASN A 70 -12.20 15.97 12.89
C ASN A 70 -10.73 16.27 13.24
N GLN A 71 -9.77 15.60 12.59
CA GLN A 71 -8.34 15.76 12.86
C GLN A 71 -7.59 16.15 11.59
N PRO A 72 -7.44 17.46 11.31
CA PRO A 72 -6.80 17.96 10.09
C PRO A 72 -5.37 17.45 9.89
N GLU A 73 -4.62 17.26 10.98
CA GLU A 73 -3.26 16.70 10.93
C GLU A 73 -3.24 15.27 10.40
N LEU A 74 -4.19 14.42 10.82
CA LEU A 74 -4.32 13.06 10.30
C LEU A 74 -4.67 13.06 8.81
N VAL A 75 -5.55 13.95 8.37
CA VAL A 75 -5.89 14.07 6.94
C VAL A 75 -4.66 14.49 6.12
N LYS A 76 -3.86 15.44 6.63
CA LYS A 76 -2.62 15.86 5.99
C LYS A 76 -1.60 14.73 5.94
N ALA A 77 -1.41 14.00 7.03
CA ALA A 77 -0.51 12.85 7.11
C ALA A 77 -0.93 11.73 6.15
N MET A 78 -2.22 11.37 6.13
CA MET A 78 -2.78 10.41 5.18
C MET A 78 -2.53 10.83 3.73
N THR A 79 -2.72 12.11 3.41
CA THR A 79 -2.50 12.63 2.05
C THR A 79 -1.03 12.52 1.67
N TYR A 80 -0.14 12.94 2.57
CA TYR A 80 1.30 12.87 2.40
C TYR A 80 1.78 11.42 2.20
N ASN A 81 1.33 10.47 3.03
CA ASN A 81 1.69 9.06 2.93
C ASN A 81 1.16 8.40 1.65
N ASN A 82 -0.09 8.71 1.27
CA ASN A 82 -0.65 8.23 0.01
C ASN A 82 0.18 8.70 -1.18
N LEU A 83 0.64 9.96 -1.20
CA LEU A 83 1.46 10.45 -2.30
C LEU A 83 2.82 9.74 -2.36
N ARG A 84 3.44 9.44 -1.22
CA ARG A 84 4.67 8.63 -1.18
C ARG A 84 4.45 7.25 -1.80
N LEU A 85 3.37 6.58 -1.44
CA LEU A 85 2.98 5.29 -2.03
C LEU A 85 2.75 5.42 -3.54
N VAL A 86 1.92 6.38 -3.95
CA VAL A 86 1.53 6.62 -5.35
C VAL A 86 2.76 6.82 -6.24
N HIS A 87 3.70 7.65 -5.79
CA HIS A 87 4.90 7.95 -6.56
C HIS A 87 5.91 6.80 -6.61
N VAL A 88 5.93 5.89 -5.62
CA VAL A 88 6.87 4.78 -5.57
C VAL A 88 6.32 3.51 -6.24
N TRP A 89 5.02 3.23 -6.12
CA TRP A 89 4.47 1.89 -6.40
C TRP A 89 3.44 1.82 -7.53
N LEU A 90 2.83 2.93 -7.95
CA LEU A 90 1.76 2.89 -8.96
C LEU A 90 2.23 3.14 -10.40
N ASP A 91 3.52 3.31 -10.65
CA ASP A 91 4.07 3.49 -12.00
C ASP A 91 3.30 4.56 -12.82
N GLU A 92 2.86 4.26 -14.04
CA GLU A 92 2.00 5.10 -14.88
C GLU A 92 0.55 5.23 -14.37
N TYR A 93 0.08 4.27 -13.56
CA TYR A 93 -1.28 4.27 -13.00
C TYR A 93 -1.50 5.40 -11.99
N LYS A 94 -0.43 6.04 -11.49
CA LYS A 94 -0.55 7.26 -10.70
C LYS A 94 -1.30 8.38 -11.43
N GLU A 95 -1.27 8.42 -12.77
CA GLU A 95 -2.03 9.43 -13.51
C GLU A 95 -3.54 9.23 -13.31
N GLN A 96 -4.03 8.00 -13.20
CA GLN A 96 -5.43 7.72 -12.89
C GLN A 96 -5.79 8.20 -11.48
N PHE A 97 -4.90 8.03 -10.51
CA PHE A 97 -5.07 8.59 -9.17
C PHE A 97 -5.22 10.12 -9.23
N PHE A 98 -4.35 10.80 -9.97
CA PHE A 98 -4.40 12.26 -10.08
C PHE A 98 -5.53 12.78 -10.98
N LEU A 99 -6.10 11.98 -11.88
CA LEU A 99 -7.33 12.35 -12.59
C LEU A 99 -8.50 12.52 -11.61
N HIS A 100 -8.58 11.66 -10.58
CA HIS A 100 -9.61 11.73 -9.55
C HIS A 100 -9.29 12.75 -8.44
N GLN A 101 -8.00 13.03 -8.21
CA GLN A 101 -7.54 13.99 -7.21
C GLN A 101 -6.53 15.00 -7.79
N PRO A 102 -6.94 15.89 -8.72
CA PRO A 102 -6.00 16.77 -9.45
C PRO A 102 -5.23 17.71 -8.54
N GLY A 103 -5.87 18.20 -7.46
CA GLY A 103 -5.27 19.11 -6.49
C GLY A 103 -4.08 18.51 -5.73
N LEU A 104 -3.88 17.20 -5.79
CA LEU A 104 -2.77 16.53 -5.12
C LEU A 104 -1.47 16.48 -5.97
N LYS A 105 -1.52 16.81 -7.28
CA LYS A 105 -0.33 16.79 -8.15
C LYS A 105 0.80 17.72 -7.67
N SER A 106 0.45 18.84 -7.05
CA SER A 106 1.40 19.86 -6.57
C SER A 106 1.74 19.75 -5.08
N VAL A 107 1.16 18.76 -4.37
CA VAL A 107 1.37 18.59 -2.94
C VAL A 107 2.71 17.87 -2.70
N ALA A 108 3.50 18.40 -1.76
CA ALA A 108 4.78 17.82 -1.41
C ALA A 108 4.61 16.47 -0.68
N TYR A 109 5.48 15.50 -1.01
CA TYR A 109 5.52 14.15 -0.43
C TYR A 109 6.93 13.78 0.09
N GLY A 110 7.82 14.78 0.17
CA GLY A 110 9.19 14.62 0.63
C GLY A 110 10.06 13.78 -0.30
N ASN A 111 11.26 13.43 0.18
CA ASN A 111 12.20 12.62 -0.58
C ASN A 111 11.80 11.13 -0.52
N ILE A 112 11.70 10.48 -1.67
CA ILE A 112 11.37 9.05 -1.83
C ILE A 112 12.51 8.23 -2.45
N SER A 113 13.69 8.82 -2.69
CA SER A 113 14.80 8.18 -3.38
C SER A 113 15.20 6.85 -2.74
N GLU A 114 15.22 6.76 -1.40
CA GLU A 114 15.54 5.51 -0.71
C GLU A 114 14.54 4.38 -1.04
N ARG A 115 13.25 4.71 -1.17
CA ARG A 115 12.19 3.74 -1.50
C ARG A 115 12.24 3.31 -2.97
N VAL A 116 12.53 4.26 -3.85
CA VAL A 116 12.76 3.96 -5.28
C VAL A 116 13.96 3.04 -5.45
N GLU A 117 15.08 3.32 -4.78
CA GLU A 117 16.29 2.46 -4.86
C GLU A 117 16.09 1.10 -4.19
N LEU A 118 15.30 1.02 -3.12
CA LEU A 118 14.89 -0.26 -2.55
C LEU A 118 14.10 -1.09 -3.55
N ARG A 119 13.09 -0.50 -4.21
CA ARG A 119 12.27 -1.20 -5.21
C ARG A 119 13.12 -1.75 -6.36
N LYS A 120 14.10 -0.98 -6.84
CA LYS A 120 15.07 -1.42 -7.85
C LYS A 120 15.93 -2.58 -7.36
N ARG A 121 16.51 -2.47 -6.15
CA ARG A 121 17.40 -3.48 -5.56
C ARG A 121 16.71 -4.83 -5.37
N LEU A 122 15.44 -4.81 -4.98
CA LEU A 122 14.63 -6.02 -4.81
C LEU A 122 14.14 -6.62 -6.13
N GLY A 123 14.37 -5.96 -7.27
CA GLY A 123 13.93 -6.45 -8.58
C GLY A 123 12.40 -6.59 -8.68
N CYS A 124 11.66 -5.69 -8.01
CA CYS A 124 10.21 -5.80 -7.93
C CYS A 124 9.53 -5.64 -9.30
N LYS A 125 8.39 -6.30 -9.45
CA LYS A 125 7.52 -6.23 -10.63
C LYS A 125 6.85 -4.86 -10.78
N SER A 126 6.25 -4.63 -11.94
CA SER A 126 5.44 -3.44 -12.22
C SER A 126 4.08 -3.49 -11.54
N PHE A 127 3.42 -2.34 -11.42
CA PHE A 127 2.05 -2.28 -10.93
C PHE A 127 1.07 -2.97 -11.88
N GLN A 128 1.32 -2.92 -13.19
CA GLN A 128 0.58 -3.72 -14.18
C GLN A 128 0.60 -5.22 -13.81
N TRP A 129 1.78 -5.77 -13.51
CA TRP A 129 1.88 -7.17 -13.12
C TRP A 129 1.05 -7.49 -11.88
N TYR A 130 0.99 -6.58 -10.91
CA TYR A 130 0.14 -6.71 -9.73
C TYR A 130 -1.35 -6.75 -10.11
N LEU A 131 -1.81 -5.87 -11.00
CA LEU A 131 -3.19 -5.90 -11.49
C LEU A 131 -3.48 -7.21 -12.22
N ASP A 132 -2.61 -7.65 -13.11
CA ASP A 132 -2.85 -8.85 -13.93
C ASP A 132 -2.84 -10.16 -13.11
N ASN A 133 -2.03 -10.23 -12.04
CA ASN A 133 -1.72 -11.49 -11.35
C ASN A 133 -2.23 -11.55 -9.90
N VAL A 134 -2.48 -10.41 -9.26
CA VAL A 134 -2.84 -10.34 -7.84
C VAL A 134 -4.23 -9.77 -7.63
N PHE A 135 -4.62 -8.75 -8.41
CA PHE A 135 -5.94 -8.15 -8.28
C PHE A 135 -6.62 -7.82 -9.63
N PRO A 136 -6.84 -8.83 -10.50
CA PRO A 136 -7.38 -8.63 -11.85
C PRO A 136 -8.81 -8.10 -11.84
N GLU A 137 -9.57 -8.37 -10.78
CA GLU A 137 -10.95 -7.91 -10.65
C GLU A 137 -11.05 -6.38 -10.54
N LEU A 138 -9.98 -5.70 -10.08
CA LEU A 138 -9.96 -4.25 -9.96
C LEU A 138 -10.08 -3.53 -11.33
N GLU A 139 -9.56 -4.14 -12.40
CA GLU A 139 -9.72 -3.58 -13.74
C GLU A 139 -11.11 -3.87 -14.32
N THR A 140 -11.66 -5.06 -14.04
CA THR A 140 -12.99 -5.44 -14.53
C THR A 140 -14.12 -4.54 -14.01
N SER A 141 -13.93 -3.87 -12.85
CA SER A 141 -14.92 -2.92 -12.33
C SER A 141 -14.98 -1.60 -13.11
N LYS A 142 -14.03 -1.29 -14.01
CA LYS A 142 -14.09 -0.11 -14.89
C LYS A 142 -14.95 -0.31 -16.14
N GLY A 143 -15.31 -1.55 -16.47
CA GLY A 143 -16.20 -1.88 -17.61
C GLY A 143 -17.68 -2.01 -17.23
N SER A 144 -18.06 -1.71 -15.99
CA SER A 144 -19.44 -1.85 -15.48
C SER A 144 -20.00 -0.55 -14.88
N LEU A 145 -19.42 0.60 -15.24
CA LEU A 145 -19.95 1.94 -14.96
C LEU A 145 -20.04 2.74 -16.26
#